data_AF-A0A1F7UPV6-F1
#
_entry.id   AF-A0A1F7UPV6-F1
#
_cell.length_a   1.000
_cell.length_b   1.000
_cell.length_c   1.000
_cell.angle_alpha   90.00
_cell.angle_beta   90.00
_cell.angle_gamma   90.00
#
_symmetry.space_group_name_H-M   'P 1'
#
loop_
_entity.id
_entity.type
_entity.pdbx_description
1 polymer ?
#
loop_
_entity_poly.entity_id
_entity_poly.type
_entity_poly.pdbx_seq_one_letter_code
_entity_poly.pdbx_strand_id
1 'polypeptide(L)'
;MAIINFAVPETLEKRINKTIKEKGFASKAEFFRFAAVHFLDIVQKPFATEDERFNFLSATLQHEITHGHKGKTLPNIKTQLEDV
;
A
#
# COMPACT_ATOMS: atom_id res chain seq x y z
N MET A 1 -5.98 15.14 19.27
CA MET A 1 -4.93 14.13 19.01
C MET A 1 -4.83 13.22 20.22
N ALA A 2 -4.93 11.90 20.05
CA ALA A 2 -4.70 10.96 21.15
C ALA A 2 -3.19 10.79 21.35
N ILE A 3 -2.71 10.94 22.59
CA ILE A 3 -1.34 10.65 22.98
C ILE A 3 -1.33 9.22 23.53
N ILE A 4 -0.55 8.34 22.90
CA ILE A 4 -0.40 6.96 23.35
C ILE A 4 0.93 6.84 24.06
N ASN A 5 0.88 6.58 25.37
CA ASN A 5 2.07 6.32 26.17
C ASN A 5 2.18 4.82 26.40
N PHE A 6 3.34 4.24 26.13
CA PHE A 6 3.62 2.83 26.36
C PHE A 6 5.08 2.64 26.76
N ALA A 7 5.33 1.62 27.58
CA ALA A 7 6.67 1.22 27.96
C ALA A 7 7.20 0.20 26.95
N VAL A 8 8.50 0.30 26.65
CA VAL A 8 9.21 -0.63 25.78
C VAL A 8 10.29 -1.33 26.60
N PRO A 9 10.36 -2.67 26.62
CA PRO A 9 11.44 -3.38 27.30
C PRO A 9 12.81 -2.97 26.76
N GLU A 10 13.83 -2.89 27.63
CA GLU A 10 15.17 -2.42 27.27
C GLU A 10 15.80 -3.21 26.09
N THR A 11 15.54 -4.52 26.04
CA THR A 11 16.03 -5.38 24.95
C THR A 11 15.47 -4.99 23.59
N LEU A 12 14.18 -4.61 23.55
CA LEU A 12 13.51 -4.13 22.35
C LEU A 12 13.93 -2.70 22.02
N GLU A 13 14.13 -1.86 23.04
CA GLU A 13 14.59 -0.49 22.87
C GLU A 13 15.95 -0.41 22.15
N LYS A 14 16.90 -1.30 22.52
CA LYS A 14 18.20 -1.40 21.83
C LYS A 14 18.04 -1.68 20.34
N ARG A 15 17.12 -2.58 19.97
CA ARG A 15 16.82 -2.91 18.57
C ARG A 15 16.20 -1.73 17.84
N ILE A 16 15.22 -1.06 18.45
CA ILE A 16 14.58 0.13 17.88
C ILE A 16 15.60 1.23 17.61
N ASN A 17 16.45 1.55 18.58
CA ASN A 17 17.47 2.59 18.43
C ASN A 17 18.49 2.25 17.33
N LYS A 18 18.85 0.97 17.19
CA LYS A 18 19.71 0.51 16.09
C LYS A 18 19.02 0.72 14.73
N THR A 19 17.77 0.29 14.59
CA THR A 19 17.01 0.44 13.34
C THR A 19 16.78 1.91 12.97
N ILE A 20 16.51 2.77 13.95
CA ILE A 20 16.37 4.23 13.74
C ILE A 20 17.63 4.80 13.08
N LYS A 21 18.81 4.43 13.59
CA LYS A 21 20.10 4.87 13.04
C LYS A 21 20.36 4.31 11.64
N GLU A 22 20.08 3.03 11.43
CA GLU A 22 20.31 2.36 10.14
C GLU A 22 19.39 2.85 9.02
N LYS A 23 18.15 3.21 9.37
CA LYS A 23 17.12 3.63 8.41
C LYS A 23 16.93 5.15 8.32
N GLY A 24 17.65 5.92 9.14
CA GLY A 24 17.67 7.37 9.08
C GLY A 24 16.40 8.05 9.62
N PHE A 25 15.70 7.44 10.57
CA PHE A 25 14.54 8.07 11.22
C PHE A 25 14.99 9.20 12.15
N ALA A 26 14.28 10.33 12.14
CA ALA A 26 14.58 11.49 12.96
C ALA A 26 14.18 11.29 14.43
N SER A 27 13.21 10.42 14.72
CA SER A 27 12.79 10.13 16.10
C SER A 27 12.14 8.75 16.28
N LYS A 28 12.07 8.29 17.54
CA LYS A 28 11.27 7.11 17.91
C LYS A 28 9.80 7.27 17.54
N ALA A 29 9.25 8.48 17.72
CA ALA A 29 7.85 8.75 17.41
C ALA A 29 7.57 8.60 15.91
N GLU A 30 8.47 9.09 15.06
CA GLU A 30 8.37 8.91 13.61
C GLU A 30 8.46 7.43 13.23
N PHE A 31 9.44 6.70 13.79
CA PHE A 31 9.57 5.27 13.57
C PHE A 31 8.29 4.50 13.92
N PHE A 32 7.68 4.76 15.08
CA PHE A 32 6.44 4.09 15.49
C PHE A 32 5.24 4.49 14.63
N ARG A 33 5.13 5.75 14.18
CA ARG A 33 4.08 6.16 13.25
C ARG A 33 4.21 5.42 11.92
N PHE A 34 5.43 5.34 11.39
CA PHE A 34 5.68 4.64 10.14
C PHE A 34 5.41 3.13 10.27
N ALA A 35 5.83 2.51 11.38
CA ALA A 35 5.53 1.11 11.66
C ALA A 35 4.03 0.85 11.79
N ALA A 36 3.27 1.74 12.42
CA ALA A 36 1.82 1.63 12.53
C ALA A 36 1.14 1.74 11.16
N VAL A 37 1.52 2.73 10.34
CA VAL A 37 1.02 2.87 8.96
C VAL A 37 1.35 1.63 8.14
N HIS A 38 2.59 1.16 8.18
CA HIS A 38 3.02 -0.03 7.46
C HIS A 38 2.28 -1.29 7.92
N PHE A 39 2.03 -1.44 9.22
CA PHE A 39 1.23 -2.54 9.74
C PHE A 39 -0.22 -2.46 9.24
N LEU A 40 -0.84 -1.28 9.26
CA LEU A 40 -2.17 -1.08 8.70
C LEU A 40 -2.18 -1.36 7.20
N ASP A 41 -1.19 -0.90 6.44
CA ASP A 41 -1.08 -1.19 5.01
C ASP A 41 -0.92 -2.68 4.72
N ILE A 42 -0.17 -3.43 5.54
CA ILE A 42 -0.04 -4.88 5.38
C ILE A 42 -1.32 -5.60 5.78
N VAL A 43 -1.93 -5.23 6.91
CA VAL A 43 -3.14 -5.88 7.42
C VAL A 43 -4.37 -5.52 6.58
N GLN A 44 -4.41 -4.32 6.01
CA GLN A 44 -5.51 -3.83 5.17
C GLN A 44 -5.27 -4.05 3.67
N LYS A 45 -4.11 -4.56 3.24
CA LYS A 45 -3.96 -5.11 1.90
C LYS A 45 -4.49 -6.55 1.95
N PRO A 46 -5.66 -6.83 1.35
CA PRO A 46 -6.26 -8.17 1.37
C PRO A 46 -5.55 -9.16 0.44
N PHE A 47 -4.41 -8.77 -0.14
CA PHE A 47 -3.71 -9.55 -1.15
C PHE A 47 -2.41 -10.08 -0.54
N ALA A 48 -2.43 -11.36 -0.19
CA ALA A 48 -1.28 -12.12 0.27
C ALA A 48 -0.29 -12.41 -0.87
N THR A 49 -0.73 -12.29 -2.13
CA THR A 49 0.07 -12.59 -3.32
C THR A 49 -0.06 -11.52 -4.43
N GLU A 50 0.94 -11.44 -5.31
CA GLU A 50 0.87 -10.55 -6.48
C GLU A 50 -0.28 -10.93 -7.43
N ASP A 51 -0.62 -12.21 -7.53
CA ASP A 51 -1.73 -12.70 -8.35
C ASP A 51 -3.09 -12.17 -7.86
N GLU A 52 -3.30 -12.14 -6.55
CA GLU A 52 -4.51 -11.56 -5.95
C GLU A 52 -4.59 -10.05 -6.21
N ARG A 53 -3.46 -9.34 -6.16
CA ARG A 53 -3.37 -7.92 -6.52
C ARG A 53 -3.72 -7.72 -8.00
N PHE A 54 -3.20 -8.58 -8.88
CA PHE A 54 -3.45 -8.51 -10.33
C PHE A 54 -4.93 -8.75 -10.63
N ASN A 55 -5.54 -9.76 -10.00
CA ASN A 55 -6.96 -10.07 -10.14
C ASN A 55 -7.86 -8.92 -9.68
N PHE A 56 -7.52 -8.25 -8.57
CA PHE A 56 -8.26 -7.07 -8.12
C PHE A 56 -8.17 -5.89 -9.09
N LEU A 57 -6.96 -5.61 -9.60
CA LEU A 57 -6.73 -4.58 -10.60
C LEU A 57 -7.51 -4.88 -11.89
N SER A 58 -7.46 -6.12 -12.38
CA SER A 58 -8.21 -6.56 -13.56
C SER A 58 -9.73 -6.43 -13.34
N ALA A 59 -10.24 -6.82 -12.18
CA ALA A 59 -11.67 -6.70 -11.87
C ALA A 59 -12.13 -5.23 -11.79
N THR A 60 -11.29 -4.36 -11.20
CA THR A 60 -11.58 -2.93 -11.10
C THR A 60 -11.54 -2.26 -12.47
N LEU A 61 -10.55 -2.58 -13.30
CA LEU A 61 -10.47 -2.10 -14.69
C LEU A 61 -11.65 -2.58 -15.53
N GLN A 62 -12.03 -3.86 -15.41
CA GLN A 62 -13.19 -4.41 -16.08
C GLN A 62 -14.46 -3.65 -15.66
N HIS A 63 -14.63 -3.38 -14.37
CA HIS A 63 -15.75 -2.63 -13.84
C HIS A 63 -15.81 -1.20 -14.40
N GLU A 64 -14.68 -0.47 -14.36
CA GLU A 64 -14.56 0.89 -14.90
C GLU A 64 -14.78 0.94 -16.41
N ILE A 65 -14.26 -0.03 -17.16
CA ILE A 65 -14.50 -0.13 -18.61
C ILE A 65 -15.99 -0.38 -18.87
N THR A 66 -16.61 -1.29 -18.11
CA THR A 66 -18.02 -1.65 -18.32
C THR A 66 -18.96 -0.53 -17.89
N HIS A 67 -18.64 0.21 -16.83
CA HIS A 67 -19.45 1.33 -16.34
C HIS A 67 -19.20 2.63 -17.12
N GLY A 68 -17.94 2.93 -17.47
CA GLY A 68 -17.56 4.10 -18.26
C GLY A 68 -17.92 3.99 -19.75
N HIS A 69 -18.00 2.77 -20.29
CA HIS A 69 -18.35 2.52 -21.70
C HIS A 69 -19.70 1.82 -21.91
N LYS A 70 -20.61 1.89 -20.93
CA LYS A 70 -21.98 1.39 -21.08
C LYS A 70 -22.66 2.04 -22.31
N GLY A 71 -22.69 1.31 -23.43
CA GLY A 71 -23.31 1.73 -24.69
C GLY A 71 -22.37 2.32 -25.77
N LYS A 72 -21.05 2.37 -25.57
CA LYS A 72 -20.10 2.77 -26.63
C LYS A 72 -19.20 1.59 -26.99
N THR A 73 -19.21 1.19 -28.27
CA THR A 73 -18.31 0.17 -28.81
C THR A 73 -16.87 0.57 -28.54
N LEU A 74 -16.16 -0.22 -27.74
CA LEU A 74 -14.73 -0.06 -27.51
C LEU A 74 -14.02 -0.14 -28.88
N PRO A 75 -13.17 0.84 -29.24
CA PRO A 75 -12.34 0.73 -30.42
C PRO A 75 -11.47 -0.52 -30.30
N ASN A 76 -11.27 -1.23 -31.41
CA ASN A 76 -10.41 -2.41 -31.46
C ASN A 76 -9.00 -2.04 -30.96
N ILE A 77 -8.34 -2.94 -30.23
CA ILE A 77 -6.96 -2.77 -29.74
C ILE A 77 -6.02 -2.31 -30.87
N LYS A 78 -6.25 -2.76 -32.12
CA LYS A 78 -5.51 -2.28 -33.30
C LYS A 78 -5.59 -0.76 -33.50
N THR A 79 -6.78 -0.17 -33.39
CA THR A 79 -6.99 1.28 -33.56
C THR A 79 -6.50 2.10 -32.36
N GLN A 80 -6.32 1.49 -31.19
CA GLN A 80 -5.77 2.19 -30.00
C GLN A 80 -4.25 2.29 -30.03
N LEU A 81 -3.58 1.45 -30.83
CA LEU A 81 -2.12 1.38 -30.97
C LEU A 81 -1.60 2.13 -32.21
N GLU A 82 -2.47 2.78 -32.98
CA GLU A 82 -2.06 3.55 -34.17
C GLU A 82 -1.43 4.90 -33.82
N ASP A 83 -1.62 5.41 -32.61
CA ASP A 83 -1.08 6.69 -32.12
C ASP A 83 0.21 6.56 -31.26
N VAL A 84 0.86 5.39 -31.25
CA VAL A 84 2.14 5.15 -30.55
C VAL A 84 3.26 4.80 -31.52
#